data_AF-A0A1E3GMM0-F1
#
_entry.id   AF-A0A1E3GMM0-F1
#
_cell.length_a   1.000
_cell.length_b   1.000
_cell.length_c   1.000
_cell.angle_alpha   90.00
_cell.angle_beta   90.00
_cell.angle_gamma   90.00
#
_symmetry.space_group_name_H-M   'P 1'
#
loop_
_entity.id
_entity.type
_entity.pdbx_description
1 polymer ?
#
loop_
_entity_poly.entity_id
_entity_poly.type
_entity_poly.pdbx_seq_one_letter_code
_entity_poly.pdbx_strand_id
1 'polypeptide(L)' 'MSNEKRPEQLFELFYQDITLEMNPPGMPKHRSEGMFMWWRERFMNAYFGHEESKALSSWAEASQMWLKGYNRGLKENNF' A
#
# COMPACT_ATOMS: atom_id res chain seq x y z
N MET A 1 8.23 3.00 -24.04
CA MET A 1 8.70 2.37 -22.78
C MET A 1 7.57 2.50 -21.79
N SER A 2 6.93 1.40 -21.36
CA SER A 2 5.97 1.51 -20.26
C SER A 2 6.74 1.89 -19.01
N ASN A 3 6.39 3.02 -18.40
CA ASN A 3 7.00 3.52 -17.17
C ASN A 3 6.36 2.82 -15.95
N GLU A 4 6.12 1.51 -16.09
CA GLU A 4 5.40 0.72 -15.10
C GLU A 4 6.42 0.32 -14.03
N LYS A 5 6.36 1.00 -12.88
CA LYS A 5 7.18 0.63 -11.72
C LYS A 5 6.82 -0.79 -11.32
N ARG A 6 7.84 -1.57 -10.95
CA ARG A 6 7.61 -2.92 -10.40
C ARG A 6 6.80 -2.81 -9.10
N PRO A 7 5.93 -3.78 -8.78
CA PRO A 7 5.07 -3.72 -7.58
C PRO A 7 5.82 -3.38 -6.30
N GLU A 8 7.04 -3.90 -6.14
CA GLU A 8 7.88 -3.63 -4.96
C GLU A 8 8.34 -2.18 -4.85
N GLN A 9 8.62 -1.53 -5.98
CA GLN A 9 9.00 -0.11 -5.97
C GLN A 9 7.80 0.77 -5.63
N LEU A 10 6.59 0.38 -6.03
CA LEU A 10 5.37 1.07 -5.62
C LEU A 10 5.08 0.85 -4.15
N PHE A 11 5.32 -0.36 -3.64
CA PHE A 11 5.21 -0.64 -2.23
C PHE A 11 6.17 0.20 -1.39
N GLU A 12 7.43 0.36 -1.80
CA GLU A 12 8.39 1.21 -1.10
C GLU A 12 7.90 2.67 -1.00
N LEU A 13 7.33 3.22 -2.07
CA LEU A 13 6.74 4.56 -2.07
C LEU A 13 5.53 4.63 -1.13
N PHE A 14 4.61 3.68 -1.23
CA PHE A 14 3.46 3.57 -0.33
C PHE A 14 3.90 3.49 1.14
N TYR A 15 4.89 2.68 1.47
CA TYR A 15 5.34 2.48 2.84
C TYR A 15 5.99 3.74 3.42
N GLN A 16 6.62 4.58 2.59
CA GLN A 16 7.13 5.88 3.02
C GLN A 16 5.98 6.81 3.47
N ASP A 17 4.83 6.75 2.80
CA ASP A 17 3.64 7.53 3.15
C ASP A 17 2.87 6.98 4.36
N ILE A 18 3.06 5.70 4.71
CA ILE A 18 2.48 5.11 5.91
C ILE A 18 3.09 5.74 7.17
N THR A 19 2.23 6.30 8.00
CA THR A 19 2.58 6.83 9.33
C THR A 19 2.43 5.76 10.42
N LEU A 20 3.12 5.94 11.54
CA LEU A 20 3.04 5.01 12.68
C LEU A 20 1.63 4.93 13.29
N GLU A 21 0.84 6.00 13.16
CA GLU A 21 -0.56 6.02 13.63
C GLU A 21 -1.46 5.11 12.82
N MET A 22 -1.13 4.85 11.55
CA MET A 22 -1.86 3.92 10.70
C MET A 22 -1.60 2.45 11.07
N ASN A 23 -0.59 2.15 11.90
CA ASN A 23 -0.36 0.76 12.32
C ASN A 23 -1.53 0.23 13.15
N PRO A 24 -1.92 -1.06 12.97
CA PRO A 24 -3.06 -1.64 13.66
C PRO A 24 -3.01 -1.52 15.19
N PRO A 25 -4.16 -1.52 15.87
CA PRO A 25 -4.22 -1.59 17.33
C PRO A 25 -3.44 -2.81 17.85
N GLY A 26 -2.64 -2.61 18.90
CA GLY A 26 -1.82 -3.66 19.49
C GLY A 26 -0.51 -3.98 18.74
N MET A 27 -0.25 -3.32 17.60
CA MET A 27 1.01 -3.47 16.86
C MET A 27 2.06 -2.43 17.27
N PRO A 28 3.35 -2.71 16.99
CA PRO A 28 4.43 -1.77 17.27
C PRO A 28 4.20 -0.39 16.64
N LYS A 29 4.35 0.67 17.44
CA LYS A 29 4.33 2.07 16.99
C LYS A 29 5.73 2.57 16.62
N HIS A 30 6.46 1.74 15.88
CA HIS A 30 7.77 2.08 15.28
C HIS A 30 7.93 1.31 13.96
N ARG A 31 8.89 1.73 13.14
CA ARG A 31 9.26 1.00 11.91
C ARG A 31 9.90 -0.33 12.34
N SER A 32 9.27 -1.46 12.00
CA SER A 32 9.80 -2.79 12.24
C SER A 32 9.68 -3.64 10.99
N GLU A 33 10.48 -4.70 10.89
CA GLU A 33 10.39 -5.67 9.79
C GLU A 33 8.99 -6.32 9.75
N GLY A 34 8.41 -6.62 10.92
CA GLY A 34 7.05 -7.13 11.02
C GLY A 34 6.01 -6.18 10.42
N MET A 35 6.08 -4.88 10.71
CA MET A 35 5.16 -3.90 10.13
C MET A 35 5.40 -3.66 8.64
N PHE A 36 6.66 -3.75 8.19
CA PHE A 36 7.01 -3.70 6.77
C PHE A 36 6.36 -4.85 6.00
N MET A 37 6.57 -6.09 6.46
CA MET A 37 5.95 -7.28 5.85
C MET A 37 4.42 -7.22 5.94
N TRP A 38 3.90 -6.71 7.06
CA TRP A 38 2.47 -6.54 7.24
C TRP A 38 1.89 -5.60 6.18
N TRP A 39 2.43 -4.40 6.02
CA TRP A 39 1.94 -3.48 4.99
C TRP A 39 2.18 -3.99 3.56
N ARG A 40 3.27 -4.74 3.34
CA ARG A 40 3.59 -5.33 2.03
C ARG A 40 2.52 -6.30 1.56
N GLU A 41 2.09 -7.22 2.43
CA GLU A 41 1.06 -8.21 2.10
C GLU A 41 -0.24 -7.55 1.63
N ARG A 42 -0.76 -6.59 2.42
CA ARG A 42 -1.96 -5.80 2.09
C ARG A 42 -1.82 -5.07 0.77
N PHE A 43 -0.66 -4.46 0.55
CA PHE A 43 -0.38 -3.72 -0.66
C PHE A 43 -0.37 -4.64 -1.90
N MET A 44 0.28 -5.80 -1.82
CA MET A 44 0.33 -6.75 -2.91
C MET A 44 -1.05 -7.34 -3.21
N ASN A 45 -1.83 -7.64 -2.18
CA ASN A 45 -3.22 -8.07 -2.35
C ASN A 45 -4.03 -7.01 -3.11
N ALA A 46 -3.93 -5.75 -2.71
CA ALA A 46 -4.58 -4.64 -3.41
C ALA A 46 -4.08 -4.47 -4.85
N TYR A 47 -2.78 -4.60 -5.10
CA TYR A 47 -2.16 -4.45 -6.42
C TYR A 47 -2.63 -5.53 -7.40
N PHE A 48 -2.66 -6.79 -6.96
CA PHE A 48 -3.07 -7.94 -7.79
C PHE A 48 -4.58 -8.18 -7.79
N GLY A 49 -5.36 -7.42 -7.02
CA GLY A 49 -6.82 -7.57 -6.96
C GLY A 49 -7.29 -8.75 -6.11
N HIS A 50 -6.50 -9.18 -5.13
CA HIS A 50 -6.91 -10.19 -4.16
C HIS A 50 -7.73 -9.54 -3.03
N GLU A 51 -8.84 -10.17 -2.69
CA GLU A 51 -9.68 -9.73 -1.57
C GLU A 51 -9.05 -10.10 -0.24
N GLU A 52 -9.00 -9.14 0.67
CA GLU A 52 -8.66 -9.38 2.07
C GLU A 52 -9.82 -10.04 2.81
N SER A 53 -9.50 -10.80 3.86
CA SER A 53 -10.53 -11.32 4.76
C SER A 53 -11.36 -10.19 5.38
N LYS A 54 -12.61 -10.45 5.79
CA LYS A 54 -13.47 -9.43 6.40
C LYS A 54 -12.81 -8.69 7.57
N ALA A 55 -12.03 -9.39 8.38
CA ALA A 55 -11.31 -8.82 9.51
C ALA A 55 -10.19 -7.84 9.10
N LEU A 56 -9.72 -7.93 7.85
CA LEU A 56 -8.64 -7.11 7.30
C LEU A 56 -9.12 -6.10 6.24
N SER A 57 -10.42 -6.11 5.90
CA SER A 57 -10.99 -5.29 4.83
C SER A 57 -10.70 -3.79 4.97
N SER A 58 -10.85 -3.22 6.17
CA SER A 58 -10.53 -1.80 6.43
C SER A 58 -9.05 -1.47 6.26
N TRP A 59 -8.16 -2.45 6.41
CA TRP A 59 -6.72 -2.27 6.22
C TRP A 59 -6.32 -2.34 4.74
N ALA A 60 -7.10 -3.03 3.92
CA ALA A 60 -6.93 -3.07 2.47
C ALA A 60 -7.16 -1.69 1.84
N GLU A 61 -8.09 -0.91 2.40
CA GLU A 61 -8.52 0.38 1.87
C GLU A 61 -7.36 1.37 1.70
N ALA A 62 -6.41 1.40 2.64
CA ALA A 62 -5.26 2.30 2.56
C ALA A 62 -4.42 2.04 1.29
N SER A 63 -4.10 0.77 1.02
CA SER A 63 -3.36 0.39 -0.18
C SER A 63 -4.15 0.62 -1.46
N GLN A 64 -5.45 0.29 -1.46
CA GLN A 64 -6.33 0.50 -2.61
C GLN A 64 -6.47 1.98 -2.99
N MET A 65 -6.69 2.84 -1.99
CA MET A 65 -6.82 4.28 -2.18
C MET A 65 -5.51 4.91 -2.64
N TRP A 66 -4.38 4.48 -2.07
CA TRP A 66 -3.07 4.94 -2.50
C TRP A 66 -2.79 4.58 -3.97
N LEU A 67 -3.04 3.33 -4.38
CA LEU A 67 -2.88 2.89 -5.77
C LEU A 67 -3.77 3.67 -6.73
N LYS A 68 -5.03 3.94 -6.34
CA LYS A 68 -5.95 4.76 -7.13
C LYS A 68 -5.43 6.20 -7.30
N GLY A 69 -4.90 6.79 -6.23
CA GLY A 69 -4.27 8.11 -6.26
C GLY A 69 -3.03 8.16 -7.15
N TYR A 70 -2.12 7.19 -6.98
CA TYR A 70 -0.91 7.06 -7.80
C TYR A 70 -1.25 6.94 -9.29
N ASN A 71 -2.17 6.04 -9.65
CA ASN A 71 -2.62 5.85 -11.03
C ASN A 71 -3.31 7.09 -11.61
N ARG A 72 -4.04 7.85 -10.79
CA ARG A 72 -4.62 9.13 -11.20
C ARG A 72 -3.53 10.17 -11.49
N GLY A 73 -2.54 10.31 -10.60
CA GLY A 73 -1.41 11.22 -10.79
C GLY A 73 -0.61 10.90 -12.05
N LEU A 74 -0.39 9.62 -12.37
CA LEU A 74 0.25 9.22 -13.63
C LEU A 74 -0.56 9.65 -14.86
N LYS A 75 -1.89 9.56 -14.81
CA LYS A 75 -2.76 9.99 -15.93
C LYS A 75 -2.73 11.50 -16.10
N GLU A 76 -2.76 12.26 -15.02
CA GLU A 76 -2.78 13.74 -15.05
C GLU A 76 -1.43 14.34 -15.51
N ASN A 77 -0.30 13.68 -15.22
CA ASN A 77 1.04 14.13 -15.63
C ASN A 77 1.49 13.65 -17.04
N ASN A 78 0.66 12.86 -17.74
CA ASN A 78 0.91 12.38 -19.09
C ASN A 78 0.18 13.22 -20.17
N PHE A 79 -0.34 14.40 -19.81
CA PHE A 79 -0.93 15.41 -20.71
C PHE A 79 -0.03 16.63 -20.83
#